data_AF-A0AAX2M637-F1
#
_entry.id   AF-A0AAX2M637-F1
#
_cell.length_a   1.000
_cell.length_b   1.000
_cell.length_c   1.000
_cell.angle_alpha   90.00
_cell.angle_beta   90.00
_cell.angle_gamma   90.00
#
_symmetry.space_group_name_H-M   'P 1'
#
loop_
_entity.id
_entity.type
_entity.pdbx_description
1 polymer ?
#
loop_
_entity_poly.entity_id
_entity_poly.type
_entity_poly.pdbx_seq_one_letter_code
_entity_poly.pdbx_strand_id
1 'polypeptide(L)'
;MVWLLLALGCGWIGQAQAQGLLILCYHEISQAQARQDDESVDVDALARQLEWLRGAGFRFVSLDDAMAARAGGPALPDKSVLLSFDDGYRSVYTQVYPVLKAFRAPALIGLVGSWLSPPEGGSVNFAGVKVPRDDFLSWGQIREMQASGLVEVANHTFDLHYGIQANPQGNLLPAASSARYDPASGSYESHGQFLARVERDLARNSALLRQKLGRAPRAMVWPYGSYTREAAAIAAKLGMPAMLTLDDGVNGPDVPLSALRRVLVGADMSLADFARLVQASQRWPQGIAPRPERAMPLSLDDIYDPDPAKQEEKLGKALDRVKEMGASIVYLKAFHDQDGDGVARQLYFPNSHLPMRADLFNRAAWQLDSRVGVEVYAWLPVDGLRLPPPALFDVYRELGRAGRFRGLLFRGEGLPPAGAPAMGGRDALPLRLAEAVRESNPRLKAASGLDGDALLSGAADDDWRRMLAEYDRVEVSAAPRQAAGAMRTTGCAVCSARWPRRRARWRRRFSSCPALIRAAASRCRWRRWPAGCVS
;
A
#
# COMPACT_ATOMS: atom_id res chain seq x y z
N MET A 1 -19.71 -24.81 -62.45
CA MET A 1 -18.34 -24.28 -62.16
C MET A 1 -18.43 -22.77 -62.19
N VAL A 2 -18.00 -21.98 -61.21
CA VAL A 2 -17.46 -22.23 -59.86
C VAL A 2 -17.95 -21.08 -58.95
N TRP A 3 -18.06 -21.31 -57.64
CA TRP A 3 -18.42 -20.30 -56.63
C TRP A 3 -17.31 -19.24 -56.46
N LEU A 4 -17.68 -18.00 -56.11
CA LEU A 4 -17.13 -17.32 -54.92
C LEU A 4 -17.91 -16.03 -54.59
N LEU A 5 -18.59 -16.00 -53.44
CA LEU A 5 -19.08 -14.77 -52.81
C LEU A 5 -18.05 -14.32 -51.78
N LEU A 6 -17.28 -13.27 -52.08
CA LEU A 6 -16.44 -12.59 -51.09
C LEU A 6 -17.28 -11.61 -50.29
N ALA A 7 -18.00 -12.13 -49.30
CA ALA A 7 -18.57 -11.31 -48.24
C ALA A 7 -17.42 -10.79 -47.36
N LEU A 8 -16.99 -9.54 -47.61
CA LEU A 8 -16.11 -8.79 -46.71
C LEU A 8 -16.86 -8.49 -45.42
N GLY A 9 -16.86 -9.47 -44.52
CA GLY A 9 -17.26 -9.26 -43.13
C GLY A 9 -16.27 -8.28 -42.49
N CYS A 10 -16.67 -7.02 -42.35
CA CYS A 10 -16.04 -6.10 -41.42
C CYS A 10 -16.28 -6.62 -40.00
N GLY A 11 -15.48 -7.60 -39.59
CA GLY A 11 -15.33 -7.99 -38.21
C GLY A 11 -14.84 -6.78 -37.44
N TRP A 12 -15.76 -6.12 -36.75
CA TRP A 12 -15.40 -5.23 -35.66
C TRP A 12 -14.66 -6.08 -34.64
N ILE A 13 -13.33 -6.04 -34.67
CA ILE A 13 -12.49 -6.47 -33.55
C ILE A 13 -12.72 -5.43 -32.46
N GLY A 14 -13.88 -5.50 -31.82
CA GLY A 14 -14.07 -4.90 -30.52
C GLY A 14 -13.01 -5.52 -29.62
N GLN A 15 -12.03 -4.72 -29.20
CA GLN A 15 -11.16 -5.13 -28.12
C GLN A 15 -12.07 -5.50 -26.96
N ALA A 16 -12.08 -6.77 -26.57
CA ALA A 16 -12.82 -7.24 -25.43
C ALA A 16 -12.29 -6.47 -24.21
N GLN A 17 -13.04 -5.46 -23.76
CA GLN A 17 -12.73 -4.80 -22.50
C GLN A 17 -12.76 -5.89 -21.43
N ALA A 18 -11.71 -5.94 -20.60
CA ALA A 18 -11.57 -6.99 -19.61
C ALA A 18 -12.83 -7.06 -18.74
N GLN A 19 -13.56 -8.18 -18.84
CA GLN A 19 -14.68 -8.49 -17.97
C GLN A 19 -14.13 -8.65 -16.56
N GLY A 20 -14.31 -7.61 -15.74
CA GLY A 20 -13.68 -7.54 -14.44
C GLY A 20 -14.47 -6.68 -13.46
N LEU A 21 -14.51 -7.13 -12.22
CA LEU A 21 -15.10 -6.40 -11.11
C LEU A 21 -14.11 -5.34 -10.60
N LEU A 22 -14.51 -4.08 -10.68
CA LEU A 22 -13.86 -3.00 -9.94
C LEU A 22 -14.37 -3.03 -8.50
N ILE A 23 -13.49 -2.95 -7.51
CA ILE A 23 -13.91 -2.75 -6.11
C ILE A 23 -13.29 -1.44 -5.62
N LEU A 24 -14.13 -0.55 -5.10
CA LEU A 24 -13.71 0.73 -4.55
C LEU A 24 -13.68 0.64 -3.02
N CYS A 25 -12.58 1.10 -2.41
CA CYS A 25 -12.38 1.13 -0.96
C CYS A 25 -12.47 2.57 -0.45
N TYR A 26 -13.31 2.77 0.55
CA TYR A 26 -13.50 4.01 1.30
C TYR A 26 -13.33 3.72 2.80
N HIS A 27 -12.77 4.66 3.57
CA HIS A 27 -12.70 4.57 5.04
C HIS A 27 -13.74 5.52 5.67
N GLU A 28 -13.30 6.63 6.29
CA GLU A 28 -14.22 7.65 6.80
C GLU A 28 -14.89 8.42 5.65
N ILE A 29 -16.14 8.82 5.85
CA ILE A 29 -16.81 9.84 5.03
C ILE A 29 -17.29 10.97 5.93
N SER A 30 -16.85 12.20 5.66
CA SER A 30 -17.10 13.36 6.52
C SER A 30 -17.84 14.46 5.76
N GLN A 31 -18.62 15.27 6.48
CA GLN A 31 -18.94 16.61 5.99
C GLN A 31 -17.74 17.50 6.27
N ALA A 32 -17.40 18.36 5.31
CA ALA A 32 -16.17 19.15 5.31
C ALA A 32 -15.81 19.74 6.68
N GLN A 33 -14.54 19.56 7.08
CA GLN A 33 -13.86 20.14 8.24
C GLN A 33 -14.08 19.48 9.63
N ALA A 34 -14.75 18.33 9.74
CA ALA A 34 -14.96 17.69 11.05
C ALA A 34 -13.72 16.97 11.63
N ARG A 35 -12.92 16.28 10.81
CA ARG A 35 -11.67 15.58 11.21
C ARG A 35 -10.61 15.70 10.11
N GLN A 36 -9.33 15.70 10.50
CA GLN A 36 -8.18 15.71 9.58
C GLN A 36 -7.59 14.29 9.49
N ASP A 37 -8.44 13.33 9.13
CA ASP A 37 -8.01 11.98 8.81
C ASP A 37 -7.77 11.97 7.28
N ASP A 38 -6.52 11.69 6.86
CA ASP A 38 -6.02 11.80 5.48
C ASP A 38 -6.75 10.90 4.46
N GLU A 39 -7.70 10.08 4.92
CA GLU A 39 -8.49 9.13 4.11
C GLU A 39 -10.01 9.45 4.10
N SER A 40 -10.44 10.56 4.72
CA SER A 40 -11.85 10.94 4.79
C SER A 40 -12.38 11.59 3.49
N VAL A 41 -13.41 10.98 2.86
CA VAL A 41 -14.02 11.51 1.61
C VAL A 41 -15.26 12.35 1.92
N ASP A 42 -15.47 13.47 1.23
CA ASP A 42 -16.68 14.29 1.37
C ASP A 42 -17.92 13.53 0.86
N VAL A 43 -19.05 13.54 1.59
CA VAL A 43 -20.31 12.91 1.16
C VAL A 43 -20.82 13.44 -0.19
N ASP A 44 -20.61 14.72 -0.50
CA ASP A 44 -20.93 15.29 -1.80
C ASP A 44 -19.96 14.78 -2.89
N ALA A 45 -18.71 14.47 -2.54
CA ALA A 45 -17.77 13.83 -3.45
C ALA A 45 -18.18 12.39 -3.74
N LEU A 46 -18.58 11.61 -2.72
CA LEU A 46 -19.16 10.27 -2.90
C LEU A 46 -20.37 10.31 -3.84
N ALA A 47 -21.34 11.20 -3.61
CA ALA A 47 -22.54 11.30 -4.44
C ALA A 47 -22.19 11.60 -5.91
N ARG A 48 -21.25 12.53 -6.16
CA ARG A 48 -20.74 12.85 -7.51
C ARG A 48 -19.98 11.69 -8.14
N GLN A 49 -19.21 10.92 -7.37
CA GLN A 49 -18.50 9.73 -7.85
C GLN A 49 -19.48 8.63 -8.27
N LEU A 50 -20.52 8.35 -7.46
CA LEU A 50 -21.56 7.37 -7.77
C LEU A 50 -22.43 7.79 -8.98
N GLU A 51 -22.74 9.09 -9.10
CA GLU A 51 -23.40 9.63 -10.29
C GLU A 51 -22.54 9.49 -11.55
N TRP A 52 -21.25 9.82 -11.46
CA TRP A 52 -20.30 9.66 -12.56
C TRP A 52 -20.15 8.19 -12.97
N LEU A 53 -20.05 7.25 -12.03
CA LEU A 53 -19.99 5.81 -12.31
C LEU A 53 -21.23 5.38 -13.11
N ARG A 54 -22.43 5.74 -12.64
CA ARG A 54 -23.70 5.44 -13.34
C ARG A 54 -23.72 6.06 -14.74
N GLY A 55 -23.32 7.32 -14.88
CA GLY A 55 -23.23 8.03 -16.17
C GLY A 55 -22.19 7.44 -17.14
N ALA A 56 -21.09 6.91 -16.62
CA ALA A 56 -20.06 6.20 -17.38
C ALA A 56 -20.45 4.74 -17.72
N GLY A 57 -21.65 4.30 -17.33
CA GLY A 57 -22.22 2.99 -17.62
C GLY A 57 -21.80 1.87 -16.68
N PHE A 58 -21.25 2.19 -15.50
CA PHE A 58 -20.99 1.18 -14.47
C PHE A 58 -22.28 0.68 -13.84
N ARG A 59 -22.25 -0.58 -13.40
CA ARG A 59 -23.36 -1.23 -12.68
C ARG A 59 -22.89 -1.63 -11.30
N PHE A 60 -23.59 -1.14 -10.28
CA PHE A 60 -23.34 -1.55 -8.90
C PHE A 60 -23.76 -3.02 -8.71
N VAL A 61 -22.86 -3.83 -8.17
CA VAL A 61 -23.08 -5.26 -7.89
C VAL A 61 -22.72 -5.59 -6.45
N SER A 62 -23.33 -6.64 -5.92
CA SER A 62 -23.10 -7.15 -4.57
C SER A 62 -21.95 -8.16 -4.49
N LEU A 63 -21.58 -8.55 -3.26
CA LEU A 63 -20.69 -9.69 -3.06
C LEU A 63 -21.35 -11.00 -3.54
N ASP A 64 -22.67 -11.16 -3.37
CA ASP A 64 -23.38 -12.37 -3.80
C ASP A 64 -23.32 -12.52 -5.34
N ASP A 65 -23.41 -11.43 -6.11
CA ASP A 65 -23.22 -11.45 -7.57
C ASP A 65 -21.81 -11.93 -7.94
N ALA A 66 -20.78 -11.40 -7.25
CA ALA A 66 -19.39 -11.76 -7.49
C ALA A 66 -19.09 -13.23 -7.12
N MET A 67 -19.67 -13.72 -6.03
CA MET A 67 -19.56 -15.13 -5.61
C MET A 67 -20.34 -16.06 -6.55
N ALA A 68 -21.54 -15.68 -6.98
CA ALA A 68 -22.34 -16.46 -7.93
C ALA A 68 -21.66 -16.59 -9.30
N ALA A 69 -21.15 -15.48 -9.84
CA ALA A 69 -20.38 -15.48 -11.09
C ALA A 69 -19.14 -16.38 -11.00
N ARG A 70 -18.42 -16.35 -9.86
CA ARG A 70 -17.28 -17.25 -9.61
C ARG A 70 -17.68 -18.72 -9.54
N ALA A 71 -18.86 -19.02 -9.04
CA ALA A 71 -19.40 -20.38 -8.90
C ALA A 71 -20.02 -20.95 -10.20
N GLY A 72 -19.87 -20.27 -11.34
CA GLY A 72 -20.47 -20.69 -12.62
C GLY A 72 -21.94 -20.30 -12.79
N GLY A 73 -22.45 -19.41 -11.93
CA GLY A 73 -23.74 -18.74 -12.11
C GLY A 73 -23.68 -17.64 -13.18
N PRO A 74 -24.66 -16.71 -13.19
CA PRO A 74 -24.69 -15.61 -14.13
C PRO A 74 -23.39 -14.79 -14.12
N ALA A 75 -22.85 -14.48 -15.30
CA ALA A 75 -21.69 -13.62 -15.43
C ALA A 75 -21.99 -12.20 -14.90
N LEU A 76 -20.99 -11.58 -14.28
CA LEU A 76 -21.07 -10.17 -13.89
C LEU A 76 -21.30 -9.31 -15.14
N PRO A 77 -22.16 -8.28 -15.07
CA PRO A 77 -22.28 -7.30 -16.14
C PRO A 77 -20.97 -6.60 -16.49
N ASP A 78 -20.83 -6.17 -17.75
CA ASP A 78 -19.77 -5.25 -18.15
C ASP A 78 -19.79 -3.98 -17.27
N LYS A 79 -18.59 -3.50 -16.92
CA LYS A 79 -18.37 -2.38 -15.99
C LYS A 79 -19.02 -2.60 -14.60
N SER A 80 -18.95 -3.81 -14.05
CA SER A 80 -19.38 -4.07 -12.67
C SER A 80 -18.50 -3.35 -11.65
N VAL A 81 -19.12 -2.75 -10.64
CA VAL A 81 -18.44 -2.11 -9.49
C VAL A 81 -19.08 -2.53 -8.17
N LEU A 82 -18.26 -2.93 -7.20
CA LEU A 82 -18.66 -3.14 -5.81
C LEU A 82 -18.08 -1.99 -4.96
N LEU A 83 -18.91 -1.44 -4.07
CA LEU A 83 -18.48 -0.45 -3.09
C LEU A 83 -18.12 -1.16 -1.78
N SER A 84 -16.97 -0.83 -1.19
CA SER A 84 -16.56 -1.32 0.13
C SER A 84 -16.21 -0.16 1.06
N PHE A 85 -16.67 -0.25 2.30
CA PHE A 85 -16.42 0.70 3.37
C PHE A 85 -15.76 -0.04 4.54
N ASP A 86 -14.62 0.45 5.00
CA ASP A 86 -13.86 -0.21 6.07
C ASP A 86 -14.14 0.45 7.44
N ASP A 87 -13.50 -0.06 8.50
CA ASP A 87 -13.50 0.43 9.89
C ASP A 87 -14.84 0.47 10.65
N GLY A 88 -15.98 0.58 9.99
CA GLY A 88 -17.30 0.65 10.63
C GLY A 88 -17.60 2.01 11.26
N TYR A 89 -17.11 3.11 10.67
CA TYR A 89 -17.46 4.47 11.07
C TYR A 89 -18.98 4.74 11.01
N ARG A 90 -19.50 5.50 11.96
CA ARG A 90 -20.93 5.88 12.05
C ARG A 90 -21.40 6.69 10.83
N SER A 91 -20.50 7.40 10.17
CA SER A 91 -20.76 8.10 8.91
C SER A 91 -21.27 7.19 7.80
N VAL A 92 -20.89 5.90 7.80
CA VAL A 92 -21.43 4.92 6.84
C VAL A 92 -22.96 4.79 7.00
N TYR A 93 -23.49 4.88 8.22
CA TYR A 93 -24.94 4.88 8.44
C TYR A 93 -25.58 6.25 8.23
N THR A 94 -24.99 7.34 8.73
CA THR A 94 -25.63 8.66 8.72
C THR A 94 -25.52 9.41 7.39
N GLN A 95 -24.49 9.13 6.58
CA GLN A 95 -24.20 9.84 5.34
C GLN A 95 -24.22 8.92 4.12
N VAL A 96 -23.56 7.75 4.19
CA VAL A 96 -23.38 6.85 3.04
C VAL A 96 -24.64 6.04 2.74
N TYR A 97 -25.23 5.39 3.74
CA TYR A 97 -26.39 4.51 3.57
C TYR A 97 -27.63 5.19 2.94
N PRO A 98 -27.96 6.47 3.22
CA PRO A 98 -28.96 7.21 2.44
C PRO A 98 -28.64 7.31 0.94
N VAL A 99 -27.36 7.55 0.59
CA VAL A 99 -26.90 7.60 -0.81
C VAL A 99 -26.98 6.22 -1.45
N LEU A 100 -26.53 5.15 -0.78
CA LEU A 100 -26.66 3.77 -1.27
C LEU A 100 -28.12 3.41 -1.57
N LYS A 101 -29.07 3.78 -0.70
CA LYS A 101 -30.51 3.61 -0.94
C LYS A 101 -31.00 4.39 -2.17
N ALA A 102 -30.59 5.65 -2.33
CA ALA A 102 -30.99 6.49 -3.46
C ALA A 102 -30.47 5.95 -4.81
N PHE A 103 -29.26 5.39 -4.84
CA PHE A 103 -28.65 4.78 -6.02
C PHE A 103 -29.03 3.30 -6.22
N ARG A 104 -29.65 2.65 -5.22
CA ARG A 104 -29.80 1.19 -5.12
C ARG A 104 -28.48 0.45 -5.30
N ALA A 105 -27.40 1.01 -4.77
CA ALA A 105 -26.06 0.47 -4.90
C ALA A 105 -25.78 -0.50 -3.74
N PRO A 106 -25.53 -1.80 -4.00
CA PRO A 106 -25.04 -2.70 -2.97
C PRO A 106 -23.64 -2.30 -2.50
N ALA A 107 -23.35 -2.60 -1.24
CA ALA A 107 -22.05 -2.35 -0.64
C ALA A 107 -21.65 -3.48 0.32
N LEU A 108 -20.36 -3.52 0.65
CA LEU A 108 -19.77 -4.35 1.70
C LEU A 108 -19.22 -3.44 2.80
N ILE A 109 -19.34 -3.85 4.07
CA ILE A 109 -18.73 -3.14 5.20
C ILE A 109 -17.82 -4.04 6.04
N GLY A 110 -16.54 -3.66 6.18
CA GLY A 110 -15.58 -4.32 7.05
C GLY A 110 -15.69 -3.84 8.49
N LEU A 111 -15.95 -4.74 9.44
CA LEU A 111 -16.15 -4.36 10.85
C LEU A 111 -15.06 -4.90 11.78
N VAL A 112 -14.40 -4.00 12.52
CA VAL A 112 -13.40 -4.32 13.54
C VAL A 112 -14.09 -4.63 14.88
N GLY A 113 -13.91 -5.86 15.37
CA GLY A 113 -14.67 -6.37 16.51
C GLY A 113 -14.43 -5.63 17.83
N SER A 114 -13.18 -5.24 18.12
CA SER A 114 -12.79 -4.54 19.35
C SER A 114 -13.27 -3.10 19.38
N TRP A 115 -13.49 -2.47 18.24
CA TRP A 115 -14.04 -1.11 18.15
C TRP A 115 -15.56 -1.09 18.35
N LEU A 116 -16.26 -2.15 17.96
CA LEU A 116 -17.71 -2.28 18.16
C LEU A 116 -18.11 -2.85 19.53
N SER A 117 -17.16 -3.42 20.27
CA SER A 117 -17.39 -4.12 21.54
C SER A 117 -17.67 -3.24 22.78
N PRO A 118 -17.05 -2.05 22.96
CA PRO A 118 -17.40 -1.15 24.05
C PRO A 118 -18.86 -0.69 23.99
N PRO A 119 -19.50 -0.41 25.15
CA PRO A 119 -20.85 0.14 25.19
C PRO A 119 -20.89 1.56 24.61
N GLU A 120 -22.05 1.96 24.10
CA GLU A 120 -22.33 3.34 23.64
C GLU A 120 -22.06 4.35 24.77
N GLY A 121 -21.57 5.54 24.41
CA GLY A 121 -20.99 6.51 25.35
C GLY A 121 -19.62 6.12 25.93
N GLY A 122 -19.12 4.92 25.64
CA GLY A 122 -17.78 4.45 26.01
C GLY A 122 -16.67 4.98 25.10
N SER A 123 -15.52 4.32 25.14
CA SER A 123 -14.33 4.67 24.36
C SER A 123 -13.68 3.47 23.68
N VAL A 124 -13.15 3.69 22.48
CA VAL A 124 -12.42 2.72 21.66
C VAL A 124 -10.93 3.03 21.68
N ASN A 125 -10.09 1.99 21.61
CA ASN A 125 -8.66 2.11 21.32
C ASN A 125 -8.44 1.97 19.81
N PHE A 126 -8.39 3.11 19.11
CA PHE A 126 -8.11 3.19 17.68
C PHE A 126 -6.60 3.26 17.47
N ALA A 127 -5.96 2.11 17.28
CA ALA A 127 -4.52 1.96 17.04
C ALA A 127 -3.59 2.72 18.03
N GLY A 128 -3.96 2.79 19.31
CA GLY A 128 -3.23 3.51 20.36
C GLY A 128 -3.83 4.86 20.76
N VAL A 129 -4.80 5.38 19.98
CA VAL A 129 -5.51 6.63 20.26
C VAL A 129 -6.89 6.31 20.85
N LYS A 130 -7.23 6.97 21.97
CA LYS A 130 -8.53 6.79 22.63
C LYS A 130 -9.57 7.71 22.01
N VAL A 131 -10.58 7.13 21.35
CA VAL A 131 -11.65 7.87 20.64
C VAL A 131 -13.04 7.51 21.21
N PRO A 132 -14.06 8.38 21.06
CA PRO A 132 -15.45 8.05 21.42
C PRO A 132 -15.96 6.79 20.71
N ARG A 133 -16.70 5.93 21.44
CA ARG A 133 -17.36 4.75 20.85
C ARG A 133 -18.43 5.15 19.82
N ASP A 134 -19.04 6.32 20.01
CA ASP A 134 -20.17 6.82 19.21
C ASP A 134 -19.75 7.37 17.84
N ASP A 135 -18.45 7.36 17.54
CA ASP A 135 -17.87 7.60 16.21
C ASP A 135 -18.00 6.38 15.29
N PHE A 136 -18.21 5.19 15.87
CA PHE A 136 -18.43 3.93 15.16
C PHE A 136 -19.89 3.51 15.20
N LEU A 137 -20.28 2.64 14.28
CA LEU A 137 -21.66 2.14 14.15
C LEU A 137 -22.18 1.48 15.43
N SER A 138 -23.47 1.66 15.71
CA SER A 138 -24.18 0.84 16.71
C SER A 138 -24.64 -0.49 16.12
N TRP A 139 -24.85 -1.50 16.98
CA TRP A 139 -25.43 -2.77 16.55
C TRP A 139 -26.87 -2.64 16.02
N GLY A 140 -27.58 -1.56 16.36
CA GLY A 140 -28.87 -1.23 15.74
C GLY A 140 -28.69 -0.80 14.28
N GLN A 141 -27.79 0.15 14.03
CA GLN A 141 -27.47 0.66 12.69
C GLN A 141 -26.98 -0.44 11.74
N ILE A 142 -26.08 -1.32 12.21
CA ILE A 142 -25.56 -2.45 11.40
C ILE A 142 -26.70 -3.41 11.03
N ARG A 143 -27.62 -3.71 11.96
CA ARG A 143 -28.78 -4.57 11.66
C ARG A 143 -29.74 -3.96 10.66
N GLU A 144 -30.02 -2.66 10.74
CA GLU A 144 -30.88 -1.99 9.76
C GLU A 144 -30.26 -2.05 8.35
N MET A 145 -28.97 -1.75 8.23
CA MET A 145 -28.25 -1.83 6.95
C MET A 145 -28.24 -3.26 6.41
N GLN A 146 -27.97 -4.26 7.23
CA GLN A 146 -28.02 -5.67 6.83
C GLN A 146 -29.45 -6.12 6.43
N ALA A 147 -30.48 -5.69 7.16
CA ALA A 147 -31.88 -6.05 6.90
C ALA A 147 -32.42 -5.44 5.61
N SER A 148 -31.83 -4.34 5.13
CA SER A 148 -32.19 -3.73 3.84
C SER A 148 -31.83 -4.57 2.61
N GLY A 149 -30.93 -5.56 2.77
CA GLY A 149 -30.35 -6.33 1.67
C GLY A 149 -29.30 -5.57 0.83
N LEU A 150 -29.04 -4.29 1.11
CA LEU A 150 -28.04 -3.49 0.37
C LEU A 150 -26.62 -3.65 0.92
N VAL A 151 -26.44 -4.00 2.20
CA VAL A 151 -25.12 -4.00 2.86
C VAL A 151 -24.77 -5.39 3.39
N GLU A 152 -23.74 -6.01 2.82
CA GLU A 152 -23.13 -7.23 3.35
C GLU A 152 -22.09 -6.88 4.41
N VAL A 153 -22.04 -7.65 5.50
CA VAL A 153 -21.11 -7.43 6.61
C VAL A 153 -19.93 -8.41 6.53
N ALA A 154 -18.73 -7.85 6.52
CA ALA A 154 -17.46 -8.56 6.46
C ALA A 154 -16.67 -8.46 7.78
N ASN A 155 -15.80 -9.44 8.01
CA ASN A 155 -14.86 -9.45 9.11
C ASN A 155 -13.68 -8.51 8.78
N HIS A 156 -13.32 -7.61 9.69
CA HIS A 156 -12.11 -6.76 9.57
C HIS A 156 -11.16 -6.96 10.75
N THR A 157 -10.98 -8.22 11.17
CA THR A 157 -10.31 -8.65 12.42
C THR A 157 -11.11 -8.30 13.69
N PHE A 158 -10.84 -9.01 14.79
CA PHE A 158 -11.35 -8.59 16.10
C PHE A 158 -10.47 -7.45 16.63
N ASP A 159 -9.17 -7.68 16.79
CA ASP A 159 -8.22 -6.73 17.36
C ASP A 159 -6.82 -6.91 16.73
N LEU A 160 -6.73 -6.81 15.40
CA LEU A 160 -5.47 -6.79 14.65
C LEU A 160 -5.34 -5.58 13.71
N HIS A 161 -6.24 -4.60 13.82
CA HIS A 161 -6.19 -3.33 13.07
C HIS A 161 -5.25 -2.30 13.72
N TYR A 162 -3.98 -2.68 13.93
CA TYR A 162 -2.92 -1.80 14.42
C TYR A 162 -1.53 -2.23 13.93
N GLY A 163 -0.53 -1.36 14.13
CA GLY A 163 0.88 -1.67 13.91
C GLY A 163 1.50 -2.35 15.14
N ILE A 164 1.99 -3.58 14.99
CA ILE A 164 2.70 -4.34 16.04
C ILE A 164 4.21 -4.19 15.85
N GLN A 165 4.98 -4.12 16.95
CA GLN A 165 6.44 -4.15 16.85
C GLN A 165 6.86 -5.48 16.20
N ALA A 166 7.56 -5.39 15.07
CA ALA A 166 7.92 -6.54 14.22
C ALA A 166 9.43 -6.61 13.91
N ASN A 167 10.25 -5.86 14.65
CA ASN A 167 11.71 -6.02 14.68
C ASN A 167 12.33 -5.39 15.97
N PRO A 168 13.63 -5.63 16.25
CA PRO A 168 14.31 -5.08 17.43
C PRO A 168 14.30 -3.55 17.52
N GLN A 169 14.30 -2.85 16.37
CA GLN A 169 14.41 -1.40 16.30
C GLN A 169 13.08 -0.65 16.45
N GLY A 170 11.95 -1.36 16.63
CA GLY A 170 10.66 -0.74 16.90
C GLY A 170 9.82 -0.39 15.66
N ASN A 171 10.07 -1.00 14.49
CA ASN A 171 9.14 -0.88 13.37
C ASN A 171 7.77 -1.45 13.74
N LEU A 172 6.73 -0.65 13.56
CA LEU A 172 5.34 -1.08 13.66
C LEU A 172 4.83 -1.52 12.28
N LEU A 173 4.56 -2.82 12.11
CA LEU A 173 4.00 -3.43 10.88
C LEU A 173 2.57 -3.96 11.13
N PRO A 174 1.74 -4.17 10.10
CA PRO A 174 0.38 -4.70 10.25
C PRO A 174 0.29 -5.99 11.08
N ALA A 175 -0.44 -5.96 12.20
CA ALA A 175 -0.50 -7.07 13.16
C ALA A 175 -1.08 -8.36 12.54
N ALA A 176 -1.99 -8.25 11.56
CA ALA A 176 -2.59 -9.40 10.88
C ALA A 176 -1.64 -10.17 9.94
N SER A 177 -0.52 -9.58 9.51
CA SER A 177 0.40 -10.17 8.53
C SER A 177 1.86 -10.26 8.99
N SER A 178 2.16 -9.92 10.25
CA SER A 178 3.53 -9.82 10.75
C SER A 178 3.70 -10.56 12.07
N ALA A 179 4.81 -11.28 12.22
CA ALA A 179 5.23 -11.82 13.50
C ALA A 179 5.61 -10.67 14.44
N ARG A 180 5.19 -10.75 15.70
CA ARG A 180 5.60 -9.80 16.74
C ARG A 180 7.05 -10.04 17.12
N TYR A 181 7.81 -8.97 17.34
CA TYR A 181 9.03 -8.99 18.13
C TYR A 181 8.71 -8.53 19.56
N ASP A 182 9.16 -9.28 20.56
CA ASP A 182 9.04 -8.92 21.96
C ASP A 182 10.37 -8.37 22.50
N PRO A 183 10.47 -7.06 22.83
CA PRO A 183 11.70 -6.47 23.36
C PRO A 183 12.03 -6.95 24.78
N ALA A 184 11.09 -7.53 25.53
CA ALA A 184 11.37 -8.03 26.88
C ALA A 184 12.13 -9.37 26.86
N SER A 185 11.79 -10.27 25.94
CA SER A 185 12.53 -11.53 25.73
C SER A 185 13.62 -11.45 24.67
N GLY A 186 13.66 -10.37 23.87
CA GLY A 186 14.59 -10.21 22.75
C GLY A 186 14.31 -11.18 21.59
N SER A 187 13.05 -11.64 21.44
CA SER A 187 12.70 -12.76 20.57
C SER A 187 11.51 -12.48 19.67
N TYR A 188 11.44 -13.22 18.55
CA TYR A 188 10.29 -13.22 17.66
C TYR A 188 9.23 -14.24 18.10
N GLU A 189 7.97 -13.86 17.95
CA GLU A 189 6.83 -14.76 17.97
C GLU A 189 7.01 -15.86 16.91
N SER A 190 6.93 -17.12 17.34
CA SER A 190 7.13 -18.24 16.41
C SER A 190 6.02 -18.29 15.36
N HIS A 191 6.31 -18.86 14.19
CA HIS A 191 5.33 -18.93 13.09
C HIS A 191 4.01 -19.61 13.53
N GLY A 192 4.08 -20.66 14.36
CA GLY A 192 2.90 -21.30 14.94
C GLY A 192 2.11 -20.40 15.92
N GLN A 193 2.81 -19.57 16.72
CA GLN A 193 2.16 -18.59 17.59
C GLN A 193 1.48 -17.47 16.78
N PHE A 194 2.12 -16.99 15.70
CA PHE A 194 1.55 -16.03 14.75
C PHE A 194 0.25 -16.57 14.13
N LEU A 195 0.27 -17.77 13.54
CA LEU A 195 -0.92 -18.37 12.94
C LEU A 195 -2.05 -18.57 13.97
N ALA A 196 -1.72 -19.07 15.16
CA ALA A 196 -2.70 -19.25 16.23
C ALA A 196 -3.26 -17.92 16.77
N ARG A 197 -2.47 -16.82 16.73
CA ARG A 197 -2.94 -15.47 17.07
C ARG A 197 -3.95 -14.97 16.03
N VAL A 198 -3.65 -15.12 14.75
CA VAL A 198 -4.56 -14.76 13.65
C VAL A 198 -5.84 -15.60 13.69
N GLU A 199 -5.76 -16.92 13.83
CA GLU A 199 -6.93 -17.80 13.86
C GLU A 199 -7.88 -17.48 15.03
N ARG A 200 -7.35 -17.31 16.25
CA ARG A 200 -8.18 -16.93 17.41
C ARG A 200 -8.89 -15.59 17.21
N ASP A 201 -8.20 -14.62 16.62
CA ASP A 201 -8.74 -13.28 16.38
C ASP A 201 -9.87 -13.29 15.34
N LEU A 202 -9.61 -13.87 14.16
CA LEU A 202 -10.59 -13.95 13.09
C LEU A 202 -11.82 -14.78 13.50
N ALA A 203 -11.62 -15.87 14.25
CA ALA A 203 -12.71 -16.67 14.81
C ALA A 203 -13.53 -15.88 15.83
N ARG A 204 -12.88 -15.08 16.70
CA ARG A 204 -13.56 -14.24 17.69
C ARG A 204 -14.45 -13.19 17.03
N ASN A 205 -13.99 -12.51 15.98
CA ASN A 205 -14.83 -11.54 15.28
C ASN A 205 -15.99 -12.23 14.54
N SER A 206 -15.72 -13.37 13.90
CA SER A 206 -16.76 -14.15 13.21
C SER A 206 -17.86 -14.62 14.17
N ALA A 207 -17.49 -15.03 15.40
CA ALA A 207 -18.43 -15.38 16.46
C ALA A 207 -19.22 -14.16 16.96
N LEU A 208 -18.57 -13.01 17.18
CA LEU A 208 -19.22 -11.76 17.58
C LEU A 208 -20.25 -11.30 16.54
N LEU A 209 -19.87 -11.24 15.27
CA LEU A 209 -20.75 -10.85 14.17
C LEU A 209 -21.94 -11.81 14.06
N ARG A 210 -21.71 -13.13 14.16
CA ARG A 210 -22.78 -14.14 14.19
C ARG A 210 -23.74 -13.95 15.36
N GLN A 211 -23.22 -13.72 16.56
CA GLN A 211 -24.03 -13.47 17.76
C GLN A 211 -24.90 -12.21 17.63
N LYS A 212 -24.35 -11.13 17.04
CA LYS A 212 -25.01 -9.83 16.98
C LYS A 212 -25.99 -9.70 15.80
N LEU A 213 -25.72 -10.39 14.68
CA LEU A 213 -26.38 -10.19 13.39
C LEU A 213 -27.08 -11.44 12.82
N GLY A 214 -26.97 -12.59 13.49
CA GLY A 214 -27.61 -13.87 13.10
C GLY A 214 -26.88 -14.66 12.00
N ARG A 215 -25.99 -14.03 11.23
CA ARG A 215 -25.17 -14.66 10.19
C ARG A 215 -23.68 -14.54 10.51
N ALA A 216 -22.89 -15.58 10.21
CA ALA A 216 -21.43 -15.46 10.21
C ALA A 216 -20.99 -14.68 8.96
N PRO A 217 -19.90 -13.91 9.01
CA PRO A 217 -19.35 -13.25 7.83
C PRO A 217 -18.87 -14.28 6.81
N ARG A 218 -19.07 -14.00 5.52
CA ARG A 218 -18.54 -14.78 4.39
C ARG A 218 -17.39 -14.08 3.67
N ALA A 219 -17.06 -12.86 4.11
CA ALA A 219 -15.98 -12.05 3.59
C ALA A 219 -15.03 -11.59 4.69
N MET A 220 -13.75 -11.50 4.33
CA MET A 220 -12.66 -10.94 5.12
C MET A 220 -12.13 -9.69 4.43
N VAL A 221 -11.98 -8.59 5.14
CA VAL A 221 -11.27 -7.39 4.66
C VAL A 221 -9.96 -7.32 5.43
N TRP A 222 -8.82 -7.27 4.76
CA TRP A 222 -7.52 -7.24 5.42
C TRP A 222 -7.14 -5.81 5.85
N PRO A 223 -6.84 -5.56 7.15
CA PRO A 223 -6.30 -4.29 7.62
C PRO A 223 -5.08 -3.86 6.79
N TYR A 224 -5.06 -2.60 6.33
CA TYR A 224 -4.00 -2.07 5.46
C TYR A 224 -3.79 -2.88 4.16
N GLY A 225 -4.80 -3.67 3.77
CA GLY A 225 -4.77 -4.67 2.70
C GLY A 225 -3.72 -5.77 2.89
N SER A 226 -3.20 -5.98 4.10
CA SER A 226 -2.00 -6.79 4.36
C SER A 226 -2.34 -8.18 4.89
N TYR A 227 -1.79 -9.23 4.26
CA TYR A 227 -2.12 -10.64 4.52
C TYR A 227 -0.95 -11.56 4.12
N THR A 228 -1.01 -12.82 4.56
CA THR A 228 -0.17 -13.93 4.08
C THR A 228 -1.06 -15.03 3.47
N ARG A 229 -0.52 -15.99 2.71
CA ARG A 229 -1.37 -17.11 2.20
C ARG A 229 -1.88 -17.99 3.34
N GLU A 230 -1.09 -18.17 4.39
CA GLU A 230 -1.51 -18.96 5.56
C GLU A 230 -2.62 -18.25 6.34
N ALA A 231 -2.56 -16.92 6.50
CA ALA A 231 -3.64 -16.13 7.07
C ALA A 231 -4.92 -16.18 6.21
N ALA A 232 -4.79 -16.15 4.89
CA ALA A 232 -5.90 -16.37 3.95
C ALA A 232 -6.50 -17.79 4.08
N ALA A 233 -5.68 -18.83 4.20
CA ALA A 233 -6.15 -20.20 4.41
C ALA A 233 -6.93 -20.34 5.74
N ILE A 234 -6.49 -19.66 6.80
CA ILE A 234 -7.23 -19.56 8.08
C ILE A 234 -8.59 -18.87 7.87
N ALA A 235 -8.64 -17.74 7.16
CA ALA A 235 -9.90 -17.05 6.86
C ALA A 235 -10.88 -17.94 6.07
N ALA A 236 -10.39 -18.67 5.06
CA ALA A 236 -11.18 -19.63 4.30
C ALA A 236 -11.73 -20.78 5.17
N LYS A 237 -10.89 -21.36 6.04
CA LYS A 237 -11.28 -22.39 7.02
C LYS A 237 -12.39 -21.90 7.97
N LEU A 238 -12.38 -20.61 8.31
CA LEU A 238 -13.39 -19.95 9.14
C LEU A 238 -14.66 -19.55 8.37
N GLY A 239 -14.79 -19.93 7.09
CA GLY A 239 -15.98 -19.69 6.28
C GLY A 239 -15.98 -18.38 5.50
N MET A 240 -14.81 -17.72 5.36
CA MET A 240 -14.66 -16.45 4.64
C MET A 240 -13.85 -16.62 3.34
N PRO A 241 -14.41 -17.25 2.28
CA PRO A 241 -13.70 -17.49 1.03
C PRO A 241 -13.46 -16.24 0.19
N ALA A 242 -14.27 -15.19 0.38
CA ALA A 242 -14.05 -13.88 -0.25
C ALA A 242 -13.14 -13.02 0.64
N MET A 243 -12.05 -12.51 0.09
CA MET A 243 -11.05 -11.77 0.85
C MET A 243 -10.60 -10.55 0.07
N LEU A 244 -10.73 -9.37 0.67
CA LEU A 244 -10.50 -8.08 0.04
C LEU A 244 -9.17 -7.50 0.53
N THR A 245 -8.34 -7.13 -0.43
CA THR A 245 -6.96 -6.65 -0.25
C THR A 245 -6.85 -5.17 -0.61
N LEU A 246 -5.62 -4.64 -0.70
CA LEU A 246 -5.30 -3.39 -1.39
C LEU A 246 -4.20 -3.65 -2.43
N ASP A 247 -4.32 -4.77 -3.15
CA ASP A 247 -3.43 -5.13 -4.25
C ASP A 247 -3.93 -4.50 -5.57
N ASP A 248 -3.00 -4.13 -6.44
CA ASP A 248 -3.30 -3.32 -7.63
C ASP A 248 -4.08 -4.09 -8.71
N GLY A 249 -4.99 -3.39 -9.39
CA GLY A 249 -5.68 -3.86 -10.60
C GLY A 249 -7.17 -4.17 -10.43
N VAL A 250 -7.74 -4.81 -11.45
CA VAL A 250 -9.15 -5.26 -11.47
C VAL A 250 -9.27 -6.77 -11.25
N ASN A 251 -10.47 -7.21 -10.89
CA ASN A 251 -10.78 -8.60 -10.58
C ASN A 251 -11.38 -9.31 -11.79
N GLY A 252 -10.52 -9.84 -12.66
CA GLY A 252 -10.93 -10.69 -13.78
C GLY A 252 -11.18 -12.16 -13.37
N PRO A 253 -11.49 -13.05 -14.33
CA PRO A 253 -11.63 -14.48 -14.09
C PRO A 253 -10.38 -15.14 -13.52
N ASP A 254 -9.20 -14.56 -13.70
CA ASP A 254 -7.91 -14.98 -13.15
C ASP A 254 -7.77 -14.72 -11.63
N VAL A 255 -8.49 -13.73 -11.08
CA VAL A 255 -8.32 -13.30 -9.69
C VAL A 255 -9.18 -14.14 -8.75
N PRO A 256 -8.60 -14.95 -7.84
CA PRO A 256 -9.38 -15.78 -6.93
C PRO A 256 -10.13 -14.93 -5.90
N LEU A 257 -11.26 -15.43 -5.40
CA LEU A 257 -12.02 -14.75 -4.34
C LEU A 257 -11.18 -14.49 -3.10
N SER A 258 -10.16 -15.30 -2.83
CA SER A 258 -9.24 -15.15 -1.69
C SER A 258 -8.19 -14.04 -1.85
N ALA A 259 -8.21 -13.27 -2.93
CA ALA A 259 -7.30 -12.16 -3.18
C ALA A 259 -7.94 -11.05 -4.03
N LEU A 260 -9.18 -10.67 -3.72
CA LEU A 260 -9.88 -9.60 -4.42
C LEU A 260 -9.14 -8.26 -4.24
N ARG A 261 -8.76 -7.66 -5.36
CA ARG A 261 -8.09 -6.36 -5.51
C ARG A 261 -9.08 -5.23 -5.26
N ARG A 262 -8.62 -4.14 -4.63
CA ARG A 262 -9.42 -2.93 -4.41
C ARG A 262 -8.61 -1.69 -4.74
N VAL A 263 -9.30 -0.69 -5.29
CA VAL A 263 -8.78 0.65 -5.52
C VAL A 263 -9.14 1.52 -4.32
N LEU A 264 -8.13 2.01 -3.60
CA LEU A 264 -8.32 2.97 -2.51
C LEU A 264 -8.69 4.35 -3.09
N VAL A 265 -9.79 4.92 -2.59
CA VAL A 265 -10.25 6.27 -2.95
C VAL A 265 -9.76 7.24 -1.88
N GLY A 266 -8.82 8.12 -2.24
CA GLY A 266 -8.23 9.11 -1.32
C GLY A 266 -9.15 10.29 -1.01
N ALA A 267 -8.94 10.90 0.16
CA ALA A 267 -9.72 12.03 0.69
C ALA A 267 -9.80 13.25 -0.24
N ASP A 268 -8.66 13.62 -0.82
CA ASP A 268 -8.45 14.83 -1.62
C ASP A 268 -8.73 14.64 -3.13
N MET A 269 -9.16 13.44 -3.52
CA MET A 269 -9.31 13.05 -4.92
C MET A 269 -10.43 13.83 -5.62
N SER A 270 -10.07 14.68 -6.58
CA SER A 270 -11.06 15.37 -7.41
C SER A 270 -11.86 14.38 -8.26
N LEU A 271 -13.06 14.77 -8.70
CA LEU A 271 -13.86 13.91 -9.60
C LEU A 271 -13.11 13.56 -10.90
N ALA A 272 -12.23 14.44 -11.37
CA ALA A 272 -11.39 14.18 -12.55
C ALA A 272 -10.27 13.16 -12.25
N ASP A 273 -9.70 13.19 -11.04
CA ASP A 273 -8.69 12.21 -10.60
C ASP A 273 -9.32 10.83 -10.39
N PHE A 274 -10.50 10.80 -9.75
CA PHE A 274 -11.31 9.59 -9.61
C PHE A 274 -11.68 8.99 -10.98
N ALA A 275 -12.18 9.81 -11.89
CA ALA A 275 -12.53 9.37 -13.25
C ALA A 275 -11.30 8.79 -13.99
N ARG A 276 -10.14 9.45 -13.90
CA ARG A 276 -8.88 8.95 -14.47
C ARG A 276 -8.43 7.64 -13.84
N LEU A 277 -8.48 7.53 -12.51
CA LEU A 277 -8.12 6.32 -11.77
C LEU A 277 -9.01 5.14 -12.19
N VAL A 278 -10.33 5.32 -12.22
CA VAL A 278 -11.28 4.28 -12.63
C VAL A 278 -11.05 3.87 -14.10
N GLN A 279 -10.87 4.82 -15.03
CA GLN A 279 -10.60 4.54 -16.44
C GLN A 279 -9.22 3.91 -16.69
N ALA A 280 -8.25 4.14 -15.81
CA ALA A 280 -6.95 3.50 -15.85
C ALA A 280 -7.04 2.06 -15.33
N SER A 281 -7.73 1.83 -14.21
CA SER A 281 -7.99 0.49 -13.67
C SER A 281 -8.76 -0.40 -14.65
N GLN A 282 -9.77 0.11 -15.36
CA GLN A 282 -10.52 -0.69 -16.36
C GLN A 282 -9.67 -1.22 -17.52
N ARG A 283 -8.51 -0.61 -17.78
CA ARG A 283 -7.58 -1.02 -18.84
C ARG A 283 -6.36 -1.77 -18.26
N TRP A 284 -6.37 -2.09 -16.97
CA TRP A 284 -5.27 -2.77 -16.27
C TRP A 284 -4.83 -4.07 -16.97
N PRO A 285 -3.51 -4.36 -17.06
CA PRO A 285 -2.40 -3.53 -16.54
C PRO A 285 -2.13 -2.27 -17.40
N GLN A 286 -2.43 -2.34 -18.70
CA GLN A 286 -2.02 -1.39 -19.74
C GLN A 286 -2.64 0.02 -19.60
N GLY A 287 -3.68 0.15 -18.78
CA GLY A 287 -4.44 1.38 -18.54
C GLY A 287 -3.82 2.36 -17.56
N ILE A 288 -3.04 1.84 -16.62
CA ILE A 288 -2.17 2.65 -15.79
C ILE A 288 -0.89 2.77 -16.58
N ALA A 289 -0.67 3.94 -17.20
CA ALA A 289 0.57 4.18 -17.93
C ALA A 289 1.77 3.88 -16.99
N PRO A 290 2.74 3.06 -17.41
CA PRO A 290 3.87 2.72 -16.57
C PRO A 290 4.56 4.03 -16.15
N ARG A 291 4.65 4.24 -14.85
CA ARG A 291 5.39 5.39 -14.31
C ARG A 291 6.85 5.21 -14.74
N PRO A 292 7.58 6.26 -15.15
CA PRO A 292 9.01 6.13 -15.44
C PRO A 292 9.73 5.54 -14.23
N GLU A 293 10.21 4.31 -14.35
CA GLU A 293 10.83 3.60 -13.24
C GLU A 293 12.28 4.04 -13.08
N ARG A 294 12.65 4.38 -11.85
CA ARG A 294 14.02 4.72 -11.45
C ARG A 294 14.41 3.75 -10.35
N ALA A 295 15.10 2.68 -10.73
CA ALA A 295 15.67 1.73 -9.79
C ALA A 295 16.98 2.27 -9.21
N MET A 296 17.17 2.12 -7.91
CA MET A 296 18.42 2.43 -7.21
C MET A 296 18.91 1.20 -6.43
N PRO A 297 20.12 0.69 -6.68
CA PRO A 297 20.73 -0.31 -5.82
C PRO A 297 21.08 0.31 -4.46
N LEU A 298 20.86 -0.46 -3.39
CA LEU A 298 21.20 -0.07 -2.03
C LEU A 298 21.73 -1.28 -1.25
N SER A 299 22.95 -1.18 -0.72
CA SER A 299 23.54 -2.24 0.10
C SER A 299 23.22 -2.04 1.58
N LEU A 300 22.84 -3.12 2.27
CA LEU A 300 22.79 -3.12 3.73
C LEU A 300 24.21 -3.16 4.36
N ASP A 301 25.24 -3.49 3.59
CA ASP A 301 26.64 -3.34 4.03
C ASP A 301 27.00 -1.87 4.28
N ASP A 302 26.51 -0.95 3.43
CA ASP A 302 26.78 0.49 3.53
C ASP A 302 26.04 1.15 4.71
N ILE A 303 24.89 0.59 5.08
CA ILE A 303 24.03 1.09 6.16
C ILE A 303 24.47 0.51 7.51
N TYR A 304 24.94 -0.74 7.53
CA TYR A 304 25.33 -1.43 8.76
C TYR A 304 26.41 -0.66 9.54
N ASP A 305 26.25 -0.64 10.86
CA ASP A 305 27.27 -0.19 11.81
C ASP A 305 27.12 -0.98 13.11
N PRO A 306 28.21 -1.40 13.79
CA PRO A 306 28.13 -1.98 15.12
C PRO A 306 27.51 -1.04 16.17
N ASP A 307 27.56 0.27 15.95
CA ASP A 307 26.91 1.30 16.76
C ASP A 307 25.48 1.57 16.25
N PRO A 308 24.42 1.21 17.01
CA PRO A 308 23.04 1.37 16.56
C PRO A 308 22.65 2.81 16.21
N ALA A 309 23.26 3.82 16.84
CA ALA A 309 22.97 5.21 16.55
C ALA A 309 23.55 5.63 15.19
N LYS A 310 24.77 5.19 14.86
CA LYS A 310 25.38 5.41 13.54
C LYS A 310 24.70 4.63 12.44
N GLN A 311 24.25 3.41 12.71
CA GLN A 311 23.45 2.62 11.76
C GLN A 311 22.15 3.34 11.41
N GLU A 312 21.46 3.94 12.39
CA GLU A 312 20.25 4.71 12.15
C GLU A 312 20.54 6.04 11.42
N GLU A 313 21.65 6.72 11.71
CA GLU A 313 22.11 7.90 10.96
C GLU A 313 22.40 7.56 9.48
N LYS A 314 23.13 6.46 9.23
CA LYS A 314 23.39 5.94 7.88
C LYS A 314 22.10 5.58 7.14
N LEU A 315 21.16 4.92 7.82
CA LEU A 315 19.84 4.63 7.25
C LEU A 315 19.09 5.91 6.90
N GLY A 316 19.08 6.91 7.78
CA GLY A 316 18.48 8.22 7.52
C GLY A 316 19.03 8.86 6.23
N LYS A 317 20.36 8.94 6.11
CA LYS A 317 21.04 9.44 4.91
C LYS A 317 20.71 8.64 3.65
N ALA A 318 20.61 7.31 3.74
CA ALA A 318 20.20 6.46 2.63
C ALA A 318 18.75 6.73 2.18
N LEU A 319 17.81 6.91 3.11
CA LEU A 319 16.41 7.24 2.80
C LEU A 319 16.28 8.60 2.11
N ASP A 320 17.01 9.61 2.59
CA ASP A 320 17.03 10.94 2.00
C ASP A 320 17.64 10.91 0.58
N ARG A 321 18.76 10.19 0.38
CA ARG A 321 19.37 10.00 -0.95
C ARG A 321 18.42 9.30 -1.94
N VAL A 322 17.72 8.23 -1.53
CA VAL A 322 16.74 7.54 -2.39
C VAL A 322 15.62 8.50 -2.82
N LYS A 323 15.18 9.37 -1.91
CA LYS A 323 14.15 10.39 -2.17
C LYS A 323 14.63 11.48 -3.12
N GLU A 324 15.83 12.02 -2.90
CA GLU A 324 16.44 13.07 -3.74
C GLU A 324 16.72 12.59 -5.16
N MET A 325 17.15 11.33 -5.32
CA MET A 325 17.32 10.68 -6.62
C MET A 325 15.99 10.45 -7.36
N GLY A 326 14.84 10.66 -6.72
CA GLY A 326 13.53 10.39 -7.29
C GLY A 326 13.37 8.92 -7.69
N ALA A 327 13.96 8.00 -6.93
CA ALA A 327 13.82 6.57 -7.19
C ALA A 327 12.37 6.13 -6.99
N SER A 328 11.88 5.21 -7.82
CA SER A 328 10.60 4.55 -7.66
C SER A 328 10.75 3.13 -7.12
N ILE A 329 11.92 2.52 -7.32
CA ILE A 329 12.26 1.15 -6.94
C ILE A 329 13.61 1.16 -6.22
N VAL A 330 13.76 0.36 -5.16
CA VAL A 330 15.06 0.12 -4.52
C VAL A 330 15.39 -1.37 -4.51
N TYR A 331 16.55 -1.71 -5.07
CA TYR A 331 17.12 -3.05 -5.06
C TYR A 331 17.96 -3.21 -3.79
N LEU A 332 17.36 -3.77 -2.74
CA LEU A 332 17.93 -3.82 -1.39
C LEU A 332 18.70 -5.13 -1.18
N LYS A 333 20.03 -5.07 -1.14
CA LYS A 333 20.92 -6.23 -0.89
C LYS A 333 20.67 -6.80 0.51
N ALA A 334 20.10 -8.00 0.60
CA ALA A 334 19.68 -8.63 1.86
C ALA A 334 20.78 -9.50 2.51
N PHE A 335 22.00 -9.49 1.97
CA PHE A 335 23.11 -10.35 2.36
C PHE A 335 24.44 -9.59 2.45
N HIS A 336 25.34 -10.11 3.29
CA HIS A 336 26.71 -9.65 3.43
C HIS A 336 27.64 -10.45 2.50
N ASP A 337 28.39 -9.72 1.68
CA ASP A 337 29.40 -10.22 0.75
C ASP A 337 30.53 -9.18 0.75
N GLN A 338 31.52 -9.38 1.64
CA GLN A 338 32.62 -8.44 1.89
C GLN A 338 33.66 -8.45 0.77
N ASP A 339 33.90 -9.62 0.19
CA ASP A 339 34.98 -9.84 -0.79
C ASP A 339 34.50 -9.59 -2.24
N GLY A 340 33.19 -9.38 -2.43
CA GLY A 340 32.54 -9.14 -3.73
C GLY A 340 32.34 -10.40 -4.57
N ASP A 341 32.77 -11.56 -4.07
CA ASP A 341 32.83 -12.85 -4.77
C ASP A 341 31.46 -13.49 -5.06
N GLY A 342 30.37 -12.85 -4.62
CA GLY A 342 29.00 -13.33 -4.82
C GLY A 342 28.50 -14.29 -3.74
N VAL A 343 29.34 -14.63 -2.75
CA VAL A 343 29.01 -15.61 -1.72
C VAL A 343 28.44 -14.92 -0.49
N ALA A 344 27.16 -15.16 -0.24
CA ALA A 344 26.42 -14.66 0.91
C ALA A 344 26.83 -15.42 2.18
N ARG A 345 27.81 -14.88 2.92
CA ARG A 345 28.35 -15.48 4.14
C ARG A 345 27.48 -15.22 5.38
N GLN A 346 26.75 -14.11 5.38
CA GLN A 346 25.81 -13.73 6.43
C GLN A 346 24.59 -13.04 5.82
N LEU A 347 23.46 -13.05 6.52
CA LEU A 347 22.20 -12.43 6.08
C LEU A 347 21.78 -11.27 6.99
N TYR A 348 20.95 -10.37 6.45
CA TYR A 348 20.42 -9.21 7.18
C TYR A 348 18.99 -9.42 7.71
N PHE A 349 18.54 -10.67 7.81
CA PHE A 349 17.22 -11.04 8.30
C PHE A 349 17.26 -12.35 9.11
N PRO A 350 16.29 -12.56 10.04
CA PRO A 350 16.15 -13.81 10.78
C PRO A 350 15.92 -14.99 9.82
N ASN A 351 16.76 -16.01 9.94
CA ASN A 351 16.73 -17.20 9.11
C ASN A 351 17.32 -18.41 9.87
N SER A 352 17.09 -19.63 9.42
CA SER A 352 17.49 -20.86 10.11
C SER A 352 18.77 -21.53 9.59
N HIS A 353 19.39 -21.04 8.51
CA HIS A 353 20.46 -21.77 7.80
C HIS A 353 21.80 -21.02 7.67
N LEU A 354 21.83 -19.69 7.82
CA LEU A 354 23.04 -18.86 7.73
C LEU A 354 23.11 -17.84 8.87
N PRO A 355 24.32 -17.45 9.33
CA PRO A 355 24.49 -16.45 10.38
C PRO A 355 23.81 -15.12 10.01
N MET A 356 22.99 -14.59 10.91
CA MET A 356 22.44 -13.24 10.76
C MET A 356 23.49 -12.22 11.25
N ARG A 357 23.91 -11.29 10.39
CA ARG A 357 24.86 -10.22 10.74
C ARG A 357 24.21 -9.14 11.62
N ALA A 358 23.02 -8.72 11.21
CA ALA A 358 22.14 -7.80 11.93
C ALA A 358 20.73 -7.95 11.38
N ASP A 359 19.72 -7.78 12.23
CA ASP A 359 18.31 -7.76 11.81
C ASP A 359 17.96 -6.38 11.20
N LEU A 360 18.40 -6.14 9.97
CA LEU A 360 18.39 -4.80 9.34
C LEU A 360 17.48 -4.73 8.10
N PHE A 361 17.21 -5.86 7.44
CA PHE A 361 16.40 -5.90 6.22
C PHE A 361 14.99 -5.38 6.45
N ASN A 362 14.29 -5.84 7.51
CA ASN A 362 12.98 -5.32 7.90
C ASN A 362 13.06 -3.81 8.14
N ARG A 363 14.07 -3.38 8.91
CA ARG A 363 14.28 -1.99 9.32
C ARG A 363 14.37 -1.08 8.11
N ALA A 364 15.23 -1.39 7.15
CA ALA A 364 15.38 -0.61 5.93
C ALA A 364 14.17 -0.71 4.99
N ALA A 365 13.69 -1.92 4.69
CA ALA A 365 12.62 -2.14 3.72
C ALA A 365 11.32 -1.42 4.12
N TRP A 366 10.92 -1.51 5.39
CA TRP A 366 9.72 -0.82 5.88
C TRP A 366 9.85 0.70 5.87
N GLN A 367 11.04 1.25 6.14
CA GLN A 367 11.25 2.71 6.09
C GLN A 367 11.26 3.24 4.66
N LEU A 368 11.82 2.47 3.71
CA LEU A 368 11.75 2.79 2.28
C LEU A 368 10.31 2.83 1.77
N ASP A 369 9.52 1.78 2.03
CA ASP A 369 8.10 1.66 1.68
C ASP A 369 7.27 2.78 2.35
N SER A 370 7.34 2.93 3.68
CA SER A 370 6.44 3.82 4.44
C SER A 370 6.83 5.30 4.47
N ARG A 371 8.13 5.65 4.41
CA ARG A 371 8.58 7.06 4.50
C ARG A 371 8.95 7.66 3.15
N VAL A 372 9.49 6.87 2.23
CA VAL A 372 9.92 7.35 0.91
C VAL A 372 8.85 7.08 -0.14
N GLY A 373 8.16 5.93 -0.06
CA GLY A 373 7.11 5.54 -1.00
C GLY A 373 7.65 4.80 -2.23
N VAL A 374 8.78 4.10 -2.08
CA VAL A 374 9.41 3.30 -3.15
C VAL A 374 9.04 1.83 -3.03
N GLU A 375 8.99 1.13 -4.16
CA GLU A 375 8.88 -0.33 -4.14
C GLU A 375 10.23 -0.97 -3.79
N VAL A 376 10.30 -1.68 -2.66
CA VAL A 376 11.50 -2.45 -2.29
C VAL A 376 11.49 -3.79 -3.00
N TYR A 377 12.61 -4.15 -3.63
CA TYR A 377 12.88 -5.47 -4.16
C TYR A 377 14.00 -6.10 -3.33
N ALA A 378 13.74 -7.27 -2.75
CA ALA A 378 14.72 -7.97 -1.95
C ALA A 378 15.74 -8.67 -2.85
N TRP A 379 17.01 -8.32 -2.71
CA TRP A 379 18.09 -8.86 -3.53
C TRP A 379 18.88 -9.92 -2.75
N LEU A 380 18.82 -11.16 -3.25
CA LEU A 380 19.43 -12.34 -2.63
C LEU A 380 19.96 -13.28 -3.74
N PRO A 381 21.15 -13.89 -3.61
CA PRO A 381 21.66 -14.81 -4.62
C PRO A 381 21.02 -16.19 -4.49
N VAL A 382 21.10 -17.01 -5.55
CA VAL A 382 20.70 -18.43 -5.54
C VAL A 382 21.92 -19.28 -5.16
N ASP A 383 22.83 -19.50 -6.10
CA ASP A 383 24.06 -20.28 -5.88
C ASP A 383 24.99 -19.67 -4.83
N GLY A 384 25.00 -18.35 -4.69
CA GLY A 384 25.81 -17.61 -3.71
C GLY A 384 25.53 -17.94 -2.25
N LEU A 385 24.38 -18.56 -1.92
CA LEU A 385 24.08 -19.02 -0.56
C LEU A 385 24.78 -20.36 -0.22
N ARG A 386 25.22 -21.13 -1.22
CA ARG A 386 25.86 -22.46 -1.07
C ARG A 386 25.04 -23.46 -0.21
N LEU A 387 23.71 -23.36 -0.25
CA LEU A 387 22.78 -24.23 0.47
C LEU A 387 22.20 -25.33 -0.44
N PRO A 388 21.90 -26.54 0.09
CA PRO A 388 21.11 -27.53 -0.63
C PRO A 388 19.67 -27.01 -0.84
N PRO A 389 18.94 -27.48 -1.87
CA PRO A 389 17.64 -26.90 -2.23
C PRO A 389 16.63 -26.77 -1.07
N PRO A 390 16.43 -27.74 -0.15
CA PRO A 390 15.48 -27.56 0.95
C PRO A 390 15.79 -26.34 1.82
N ALA A 391 17.04 -26.19 2.25
CA ALA A 391 17.52 -25.06 3.05
C ALA A 391 17.42 -23.73 2.29
N LEU A 392 17.69 -23.75 0.98
CA LEU A 392 17.50 -22.59 0.10
C LEU A 392 16.03 -22.14 0.07
N PHE A 393 15.09 -23.07 -0.10
CA PHE A 393 13.65 -22.76 -0.04
C PHE A 393 13.23 -22.19 1.33
N ASP A 394 13.79 -22.71 2.42
CA ASP A 394 13.50 -22.22 3.77
C ASP A 394 13.95 -20.77 3.96
N VAL A 395 15.21 -20.44 3.60
CA VAL A 395 15.73 -19.05 3.66
C VAL A 395 14.89 -18.09 2.85
N TYR A 396 14.40 -18.48 1.67
CA TYR A 396 13.52 -17.63 0.86
C TYR A 396 12.14 -17.46 1.51
N ARG A 397 11.51 -18.51 2.09
CA ARG A 397 10.25 -18.34 2.84
C ARG A 397 10.43 -17.44 4.07
N GLU A 398 11.57 -17.55 4.75
CA GLU A 398 11.96 -16.73 5.90
C GLU A 398 12.18 -15.27 5.49
N LEU A 399 12.85 -14.99 4.37
CA LEU A 399 12.92 -13.65 3.79
C LEU A 399 11.52 -13.04 3.57
N GLY A 400 10.59 -13.82 2.98
CA GLY A 400 9.19 -13.40 2.80
C GLY A 400 8.43 -13.11 4.10
N ARG A 401 8.86 -13.69 5.24
CA ARG A 401 8.32 -13.38 6.58
C ARG A 401 9.04 -12.21 7.24
N ALA A 402 10.30 -11.97 6.89
CA ALA A 402 11.17 -11.01 7.56
C ALA A 402 10.85 -9.55 7.25
N GLY A 403 10.13 -9.23 6.16
CA GLY A 403 9.78 -7.83 5.86
C GLY A 403 8.82 -7.66 4.70
N ARG A 404 8.32 -6.43 4.53
CA ARG A 404 7.44 -6.05 3.41
C ARG A 404 8.27 -5.58 2.22
N PHE A 405 8.10 -6.25 1.08
CA PHE A 405 8.73 -5.90 -0.19
C PHE A 405 7.83 -6.34 -1.36
N ARG A 406 8.06 -5.77 -2.56
CA ARG A 406 7.21 -5.96 -3.76
C ARG A 406 7.83 -6.86 -4.83
N GLY A 407 9.15 -7.09 -4.82
CA GLY A 407 9.78 -8.00 -5.77
C GLY A 407 11.02 -8.72 -5.26
N LEU A 408 11.46 -9.74 -5.99
CA LEU A 408 12.73 -10.44 -5.78
C LEU A 408 13.72 -10.09 -6.89
N LEU A 409 14.99 -10.01 -6.51
CA LEU A 409 16.10 -9.80 -7.43
C LEU A 409 17.13 -10.92 -7.23
N PHE A 410 17.43 -11.65 -8.30
CA PHE A 410 18.45 -12.71 -8.30
C PHE A 410 19.74 -12.20 -8.96
N ARG A 411 20.90 -12.46 -8.34
CA ARG A 411 22.23 -12.12 -8.89
C ARG A 411 22.68 -13.22 -9.85
N GLY A 412 23.00 -12.88 -11.10
CA GLY A 412 23.80 -13.73 -12.00
C GLY A 412 23.03 -14.79 -12.79
N GLU A 413 21.70 -14.75 -12.80
CA GLU A 413 20.87 -15.60 -13.65
C GLU A 413 19.90 -14.74 -14.44
N GLY A 414 20.03 -14.71 -15.77
CA GLY A 414 19.05 -14.10 -16.65
C GLY A 414 17.73 -14.87 -16.58
N LEU A 415 16.73 -14.30 -15.89
CA LEU A 415 15.38 -14.88 -15.87
C LEU A 415 14.80 -14.83 -17.30
N PRO A 416 14.21 -15.93 -17.81
CA PRO A 416 13.53 -15.88 -19.10
C PRO A 416 12.38 -14.86 -19.06
N PRO A 417 12.12 -14.14 -20.16
CA PRO A 417 11.07 -13.12 -20.19
C PRO A 417 9.69 -13.73 -19.90
N ALA A 418 8.82 -12.93 -19.26
CA ALA A 418 7.49 -13.36 -18.87
C ALA A 418 6.70 -13.89 -20.08
N GLY A 419 6.36 -15.18 -20.07
CA GLY A 419 5.66 -15.87 -21.16
C GLY A 419 6.47 -16.95 -21.89
N ALA A 420 7.74 -17.18 -21.53
CA ALA A 420 8.49 -18.34 -22.04
C ALA A 420 7.83 -19.69 -21.66
N PRO A 421 7.89 -20.73 -22.53
CA PRO A 421 7.33 -22.04 -22.22
C PRO A 421 8.06 -22.70 -21.05
N ALA A 422 7.33 -23.51 -20.27
CA ALA A 422 7.88 -24.20 -19.10
C ALA A 422 8.92 -25.27 -19.51
N MET A 423 10.20 -24.91 -19.43
CA MET A 423 11.34 -25.81 -19.61
C MET A 423 11.75 -26.39 -18.25
N GLY A 424 11.88 -27.72 -18.16
CA GLY A 424 12.30 -28.39 -16.92
C GLY A 424 13.81 -28.30 -16.71
N GLY A 425 14.26 -27.77 -15.58
CA GLY A 425 15.69 -27.64 -15.27
C GLY A 425 15.99 -26.71 -14.10
N ARG A 426 17.26 -26.33 -13.93
CA ARG A 426 17.70 -25.30 -12.97
C ARG A 426 17.02 -23.95 -13.24
N ASP A 427 16.75 -23.64 -14.50
CA ASP A 427 16.15 -22.39 -14.99
C ASP A 427 14.76 -22.08 -14.38
N ALA A 428 14.07 -23.09 -13.81
CA ALA A 428 12.80 -22.94 -13.10
C ALA A 428 12.96 -22.71 -11.58
N LEU A 429 14.18 -22.81 -11.02
CA LEU A 429 14.44 -22.65 -9.59
C LEU A 429 14.10 -21.23 -9.08
N PRO A 430 14.50 -20.12 -9.73
CA PRO A 430 14.16 -18.78 -9.26
C PRO A 430 12.65 -18.52 -9.23
N LEU A 431 11.90 -19.07 -10.20
CA LEU A 431 10.44 -19.00 -10.23
C LEU A 431 9.82 -19.73 -9.02
N ARG A 432 10.29 -20.93 -8.71
CA ARG A 432 9.83 -21.70 -7.54
C ARG A 432 10.22 -21.04 -6.22
N LEU A 433 11.39 -20.41 -6.13
CA LEU A 433 11.78 -19.61 -4.95
C LEU A 433 10.88 -18.38 -4.79
N ALA A 434 10.50 -17.72 -5.89
CA ALA A 434 9.51 -16.65 -5.87
C ALA A 434 8.11 -17.13 -5.47
N GLU A 435 7.70 -18.34 -5.84
CA GLU A 435 6.46 -18.96 -5.37
C GLU A 435 6.50 -19.24 -3.86
N ALA A 436 7.63 -19.73 -3.33
CA ALA A 436 7.82 -19.94 -1.90
C ALA A 436 7.79 -18.61 -1.12
N VAL A 437 8.41 -17.54 -1.63
CA VAL A 437 8.26 -16.20 -1.06
C VAL A 437 6.80 -15.72 -1.12
N ARG A 438 6.05 -16.03 -2.18
CA ARG A 438 4.62 -15.68 -2.29
C ARG A 438 3.73 -16.41 -1.28
N GLU A 439 4.19 -17.46 -0.61
CA GLU A 439 3.48 -18.08 0.51
C GLU A 439 3.36 -17.11 1.69
N SER A 440 4.50 -16.58 2.14
CA SER A 440 4.58 -15.64 3.26
C SER A 440 4.33 -14.16 2.86
N ASN A 441 4.68 -13.76 1.64
CA ASN A 441 4.47 -12.43 1.08
C ASN A 441 3.70 -12.48 -0.27
N PRO A 442 2.35 -12.58 -0.23
CA PRO A 442 1.51 -12.61 -1.44
C PRO A 442 1.63 -11.38 -2.34
N ARG A 443 2.11 -10.25 -1.80
CA ARG A 443 2.26 -8.96 -2.50
C ARG A 443 3.46 -8.90 -3.45
N LEU A 444 4.19 -10.01 -3.60
CA LEU A 444 5.31 -10.14 -4.53
C LEU A 444 4.84 -10.10 -6.00
N LYS A 445 4.90 -8.89 -6.58
CA LYS A 445 4.56 -8.60 -7.97
C LYS A 445 5.50 -9.32 -8.92
N ALA A 446 6.80 -9.09 -8.76
CA ALA A 446 7.82 -9.46 -9.72
C ALA A 446 8.94 -10.31 -9.09
N ALA A 447 9.57 -11.10 -9.94
CA ALA A 447 10.83 -11.75 -9.68
C ALA A 447 11.68 -11.50 -10.92
N SER A 448 12.90 -10.97 -10.75
CA SER A 448 13.73 -10.52 -11.86
C SER A 448 15.18 -10.94 -11.65
N GLY A 449 15.81 -11.38 -12.73
CA GLY A 449 17.24 -11.66 -12.76
C GLY A 449 17.98 -10.41 -13.22
N LEU A 450 19.16 -10.16 -12.64
CA LEU A 450 20.13 -9.24 -13.23
C LEU A 450 21.30 -10.03 -13.80
N ASP A 451 21.60 -9.78 -15.07
CA ASP A 451 22.94 -10.03 -15.61
C ASP A 451 23.92 -9.14 -14.85
N GLY A 452 24.68 -9.77 -13.94
CA GLY A 452 25.38 -9.08 -12.85
C GLY A 452 26.45 -8.09 -13.30
N ASP A 453 26.97 -8.26 -14.51
CA ASP A 453 28.10 -7.48 -15.03
C ASP A 453 27.70 -6.04 -15.42
N ALA A 454 26.44 -5.76 -15.75
CA ALA A 454 26.03 -4.44 -16.23
C ALA A 454 25.77 -3.41 -15.10
N LEU A 455 25.45 -3.88 -13.88
CA LEU A 455 25.03 -3.04 -12.76
C LEU A 455 26.06 -2.98 -11.61
N LEU A 456 27.06 -3.87 -11.62
CA LEU A 456 28.05 -4.03 -10.56
C LEU A 456 29.49 -4.18 -11.05
N SER A 457 29.76 -4.17 -12.37
CA SER A 457 31.15 -4.06 -12.82
C SER A 457 31.70 -2.69 -12.44
N GLY A 458 32.87 -2.69 -11.78
CA GLY A 458 33.45 -1.51 -11.13
C GLY A 458 33.75 -0.32 -12.04
N ALA A 459 33.60 -0.45 -13.35
CA ALA A 459 33.65 0.66 -14.31
C ALA A 459 32.59 1.74 -14.02
N ALA A 460 31.43 1.37 -13.47
CA ALA A 460 30.43 2.33 -13.01
C ALA A 460 30.69 2.83 -11.57
N ASP A 461 31.39 2.05 -10.75
CA ASP A 461 31.60 2.38 -9.33
C ASP A 461 32.67 3.48 -9.16
N ASP A 462 33.74 3.48 -9.97
CA ASP A 462 34.71 4.58 -9.98
C ASP A 462 34.13 5.91 -10.50
N ASP A 463 33.27 5.86 -11.52
CA ASP A 463 32.66 7.07 -12.11
C ASP A 463 31.52 7.62 -11.21
N TRP A 464 30.77 6.73 -10.56
CA TRP A 464 29.73 7.12 -9.59
C TRP A 464 30.35 7.62 -8.27
N ARG A 465 31.43 7.00 -7.78
CA ARG A 465 32.22 7.52 -6.63
C ARG A 465 32.92 8.83 -6.98
N ARG A 466 33.37 9.04 -8.23
CA ARG A 466 33.85 10.36 -8.70
C ARG A 466 32.74 11.41 -8.67
N MET A 467 31.58 11.15 -9.26
CA MET A 467 30.44 12.08 -9.23
C MET A 467 30.03 12.43 -7.78
N LEU A 468 30.07 11.48 -6.86
CA LEU A 468 29.77 11.72 -5.45
C LEU A 468 30.88 12.53 -4.75
N ALA A 469 32.16 12.25 -5.03
CA ALA A 469 33.29 13.00 -4.49
C ALA A 469 33.39 14.44 -5.06
N GLU A 470 32.84 14.71 -6.25
CA GLU A 470 32.67 16.07 -6.77
C GLU A 470 31.51 16.82 -6.10
N TYR A 471 30.46 16.13 -5.66
CA TYR A 471 29.36 16.73 -4.89
C TYR A 471 29.72 17.03 -3.43
N ASP A 472 30.61 16.24 -2.81
CA ASP A 472 31.17 16.51 -1.47
C ASP A 472 32.08 17.76 -1.41
N ARG A 473 32.31 18.45 -2.55
CA ARG A 473 33.10 19.70 -2.63
C ARG A 473 32.30 20.99 -2.60
N VAL A 474 31.03 20.97 -2.22
CA VAL A 474 30.37 22.19 -1.75
C VAL A 474 30.84 22.49 -0.32
N GLU A 475 32.00 23.15 -0.21
CA GLU A 475 32.39 23.79 1.04
C GLU A 475 31.25 24.69 1.51
N VAL A 476 30.76 24.45 2.73
CA VAL A 476 29.90 25.41 3.43
C VAL A 476 30.77 26.61 3.79
N SER A 477 30.94 27.53 2.85
CA SER A 477 31.73 28.74 3.05
C SER A 477 31.10 29.55 4.18
N ALA A 478 31.72 29.51 5.36
CA ALA A 478 31.35 30.36 6.48
C ALA A 478 31.66 31.82 6.10
N ALA A 479 30.65 32.51 5.55
CA ALA A 479 30.78 33.91 5.19
C ALA A 479 31.20 34.74 6.42
N PRO A 480 32.34 35.45 6.40
CA PRO A 480 32.77 36.24 7.53
C PRO A 480 31.79 37.40 7.77
N ARG A 481 31.45 37.65 9.04
CA ARG A 481 30.85 38.92 9.44
C ARG A 481 31.86 40.04 9.18
N GLN A 482 31.55 40.97 8.29
CA GLN A 482 32.13 42.32 8.32
C GLN A 482 31.12 43.38 7.84
N ALA A 483 31.43 44.64 8.14
CA ALA A 483 30.44 45.68 8.41
C ALA A 483 30.07 46.57 7.21
N ALA A 484 29.08 47.44 7.45
CA ALA A 484 28.49 48.41 6.54
C ALA A 484 29.47 49.33 5.79
N GLY A 485 29.12 49.71 4.54
CA GLY A 485 29.85 50.71 3.74
C GLY A 485 29.08 51.23 2.52
N ALA A 486 28.63 52.50 2.61
CA ALA A 486 28.28 53.49 1.58
C ALA A 486 28.05 53.13 0.07
N MET A 487 26.81 53.41 -0.40
CA MET A 487 26.45 54.46 -1.40
C MET A 487 26.94 54.44 -2.88
N ARG A 488 26.02 54.84 -3.80
CA ARG A 488 26.19 55.31 -5.22
C ARG A 488 26.24 54.23 -6.33
N THR A 489 25.82 54.42 -7.59
CA THR A 489 24.73 55.19 -8.31
C THR A 489 24.73 54.75 -9.79
N THR A 490 23.60 54.86 -10.53
CA THR A 490 23.45 54.71 -12.03
C THR A 490 23.85 53.35 -12.65
N GLY A 491 23.30 52.79 -13.73
CA GLY A 491 22.16 53.03 -14.64
C GLY A 491 22.07 51.83 -15.64
N CYS A 492 21.10 51.65 -16.54
CA CYS A 492 19.91 52.45 -16.89
C CYS A 492 18.79 51.58 -17.55
N ALA A 493 18.08 52.11 -18.56
CA ALA A 493 16.91 51.57 -19.28
C ALA A 493 17.23 50.51 -20.35
N VAL A 494 16.30 49.64 -20.80
CA VAL A 494 15.18 49.89 -21.76
C VAL A 494 14.32 48.58 -21.81
N CYS A 495 12.98 48.49 -21.97
CA CYS A 495 11.89 49.43 -22.34
C CYS A 495 10.50 49.05 -21.71
N SER A 496 9.42 49.61 -22.28
CA SER A 496 7.97 49.33 -22.12
C SER A 496 7.45 48.25 -23.12
N ALA A 497 6.23 47.69 -23.11
CA ALA A 497 4.92 47.94 -22.48
C ALA A 497 4.06 46.63 -22.53
N ARG A 498 2.78 46.47 -22.11
CA ARG A 498 1.74 47.25 -21.38
C ARG A 498 0.66 46.27 -20.80
N TRP A 499 -0.36 46.77 -20.09
CA TRP A 499 -1.57 46.03 -19.64
C TRP A 499 -2.83 46.49 -20.41
N PRO A 500 -4.00 45.84 -20.19
CA PRO A 500 -5.13 46.63 -19.67
C PRO A 500 -5.85 46.02 -18.45
N ARG A 501 -6.25 46.89 -17.51
CA ARG A 501 -7.18 46.60 -16.39
C ARG A 501 -8.60 47.03 -16.77
N ARG A 502 -9.63 46.40 -16.18
CA ARG A 502 -10.84 47.11 -15.71
C ARG A 502 -11.29 46.60 -14.33
N ARG A 503 -11.84 47.50 -13.52
CA ARG A 503 -12.37 47.31 -12.14
C ARG A 503 -13.53 48.31 -11.92
N ALA A 504 -14.23 48.14 -10.78
CA ALA A 504 -15.27 48.99 -10.18
C ALA A 504 -16.71 48.68 -10.64
N ARG A 505 -17.75 48.83 -9.81
CA ARG A 505 -17.95 49.53 -8.50
C ARG A 505 -18.60 48.56 -7.47
N TRP A 506 -18.71 48.77 -6.14
CA TRP A 506 -19.16 49.96 -5.38
C TRP A 506 -18.56 50.02 -3.93
N ARG A 507 -18.90 51.07 -3.16
CA ARG A 507 -18.30 51.42 -1.84
C ARG A 507 -19.35 51.59 -0.71
N ARG A 508 -18.96 51.13 0.49
CA ARG A 508 -19.20 51.69 1.85
C ARG A 508 -20.63 51.80 2.42
N ARG A 509 -20.81 51.20 3.61
CA ARG A 509 -21.05 51.94 4.88
C ARG A 509 -20.29 51.29 6.05
N PHE A 510 -19.88 52.11 7.02
CA PHE A 510 -19.36 51.73 8.36
C PHE A 510 -20.55 51.34 9.27
N SER A 511 -20.47 50.75 10.48
CA SER A 511 -19.41 50.38 11.44
C SER A 511 -20.05 49.43 12.48
N SER A 512 -19.38 48.42 13.04
CA SER A 512 -18.68 48.54 14.34
C SER A 512 -17.70 47.37 14.63
N CYS A 513 -16.69 47.65 15.46
CA CYS A 513 -15.73 46.71 16.07
C CYS A 513 -15.92 46.74 17.61
N PRO A 514 -15.14 46.03 18.46
CA PRO A 514 -14.08 45.01 18.21
C PRO A 514 -14.61 43.58 18.50
N ALA A 515 -13.84 42.48 18.54
CA ALA A 515 -12.39 42.21 18.39
C ALA A 515 -12.21 40.99 17.45
N LEU A 516 -11.12 40.19 17.35
CA LEU A 516 -9.80 40.06 18.00
C LEU A 516 -8.82 39.66 16.86
N ILE A 517 -7.78 40.45 16.58
CA ILE A 517 -6.73 40.09 15.61
C ILE A 517 -5.43 39.84 16.36
N ARG A 518 -5.04 38.56 16.44
CA ARG A 518 -3.71 37.96 16.73
C ARG A 518 -3.99 36.44 16.90
N ALA A 519 -3.37 35.50 16.19
CA ALA A 519 -2.21 35.59 15.31
C ALA A 519 -2.37 34.70 14.07
N ALA A 520 -2.11 35.26 12.88
CA ALA A 520 -2.00 34.52 11.62
C ALA A 520 -0.57 34.63 11.08
N ALA A 521 0.38 33.96 11.75
CA ALA A 521 1.77 33.79 11.30
C ALA A 521 2.51 32.76 12.17
N SER A 522 2.31 31.46 11.94
CA SER A 522 3.29 30.37 12.15
C SER A 522 2.61 29.00 12.03
N ARG A 523 3.42 27.96 11.80
CA ARG A 523 3.05 26.52 11.75
C ARG A 523 2.36 26.03 10.47
N CYS A 524 3.06 26.17 9.34
CA CYS A 524 3.17 24.99 8.48
C CYS A 524 3.98 23.93 9.25
N ARG A 525 3.33 22.86 9.70
CA ARG A 525 3.99 21.61 10.09
C ARG A 525 3.21 20.45 9.50
N TRP A 526 3.83 19.79 8.54
CA TRP A 526 3.46 18.45 8.11
C TRP A 526 3.37 17.54 9.34
N ARG A 527 2.21 16.90 9.56
CA ARG A 527 2.07 15.81 10.53
C ARG A 527 1.82 14.52 9.78
N ARG A 528 2.92 13.84 9.42
CA ARG A 528 2.87 12.38 9.29
C ARG A 528 2.54 11.77 10.67
N TRP A 529 2.12 10.51 10.64
CA TRP A 529 1.91 9.66 11.81
C TRP A 529 2.99 9.85 12.89
N PRO A 530 2.64 9.82 14.18
CA PRO A 530 3.60 10.06 15.26
C PRO A 530 4.62 8.92 15.34
N ALA A 531 5.82 9.18 14.84
CA ALA A 531 7.00 8.44 15.30
C ALA A 531 7.16 8.72 16.80
N GLY A 532 7.09 7.68 17.62
CA GLY A 532 7.33 7.80 19.06
C GLY A 532 8.78 8.18 19.31
N CYS A 533 9.02 9.39 19.84
CA CYS A 533 10.31 9.72 20.41
C CYS A 533 10.50 8.91 21.69
N VAL A 534 11.48 8.01 21.70
CA VAL A 534 12.06 7.50 22.94
C VAL A 534 13.19 8.45 23.33
N SER A 535 13.15 8.93 24.57
CA SER A 535 14.23 9.65 25.26
C SER A 535 15.20 8.67 25.91
#